data_AF-A0A7C1G087-F1
#
_entry.id   AF-A0A7C1G087-F1
#
_cell.length_a   1.000
_cell.length_b   1.000
_cell.length_c   1.000
_cell.angle_alpha   90.00
_cell.angle_beta   90.00
_cell.angle_gamma   90.00
#
_symmetry.space_group_name_H-M   'P 1'
#
loop_
_entity.id
_entity.type
_entity.pdbx_description
1 polymer ?
#
loop_
_entity_poly.entity_id
_entity_poly.type
_entity_poly.pdbx_seq_one_letter_code
_entity_poly.pdbx_strand_id
1 'polypeptide(L)'
;MIKNIFILGLLMIGLSSCFKEDDPIPPHQKSDVKQEIIPLTQYYVNQVYFNLSTGKQVSTNNKNNFDLSFSCADTAFIIRLNTAKFMKAGITESTDMTKVTDTTGLNWKFDKSDGNPDSTAFVDWIKIDGFDTTCSNRVYVINRGFNEMGFTLG
;
A
#
# COMPACT_ATOMS: atom_id res chain seq x y z
N MET A 1 10.39 -76.91 14.82
CA MET A 1 11.20 -75.68 14.98
C MET A 1 11.75 -75.15 13.65
N ILE A 2 12.41 -75.98 12.83
CA ILE A 2 13.01 -75.59 11.53
C ILE A 2 11.98 -75.05 10.51
N LYS A 3 10.77 -75.61 10.44
CA LYS A 3 9.70 -75.16 9.51
C LYS A 3 9.22 -73.73 9.79
N ASN A 4 9.16 -73.32 11.05
CA ASN A 4 8.73 -71.97 11.43
C ASN A 4 9.84 -70.93 11.15
N ILE A 5 11.11 -71.32 11.27
CA ILE A 5 12.25 -70.49 10.89
C ILE A 5 12.28 -70.26 9.38
N PHE A 6 11.93 -71.27 8.58
CA PHE A 6 11.87 -71.15 7.13
C PHE A 6 10.74 -70.22 6.66
N ILE A 7 9.56 -70.31 7.29
CA ILE A 7 8.43 -69.41 7.00
C ILE A 7 8.77 -67.96 7.39
N LEU A 8 9.44 -67.76 8.53
CA LEU A 8 9.86 -66.43 8.98
C LEU A 8 10.93 -65.82 8.06
N GLY A 9 11.85 -66.64 7.54
CA GLY A 9 12.83 -66.22 6.54
C GLY A 9 12.19 -65.83 5.22
N LEU A 10 11.19 -66.57 4.74
CA LEU A 10 10.47 -66.26 3.50
C LEU A 10 9.63 -64.97 3.62
N LEU A 11 9.06 -64.70 4.81
CA LEU A 11 8.29 -63.49 5.08
C LEU A 11 9.16 -62.23 5.08
N MET A 12 10.41 -62.33 5.56
CA MET A 12 11.37 -61.21 5.57
C MET A 12 11.83 -60.80 4.16
N ILE A 13 11.87 -61.74 3.21
CA ILE A 13 12.23 -61.45 1.80
C ILE A 13 11.06 -60.76 1.07
N GLY A 14 9.81 -60.98 1.50
CA GLY A 14 8.62 -60.33 0.92
C GLY A 14 8.43 -58.87 1.32
N LEU A 15 9.14 -58.38 2.35
CA LEU A 15 9.02 -57.00 2.85
C LEU A 15 10.06 -56.05 2.25
N SER A 16 11.03 -56.55 1.46
CA SER A 16 11.96 -55.71 0.70
C SER A 16 11.38 -55.33 -0.66
N SER A 17 10.16 -54.81 -0.69
CA SER A 17 9.57 -54.19 -1.88
C SER A 17 10.43 -52.98 -2.25
N CYS A 18 11.06 -53.05 -3.41
CA CYS A 18 11.80 -51.95 -4.03
C CYS A 18 10.82 -50.79 -4.25
N PHE A 19 10.82 -49.81 -3.33
CA PHE A 19 10.12 -48.56 -3.57
C PHE A 19 10.69 -47.98 -4.86
N LYS A 20 9.82 -47.72 -5.83
CA LYS A 20 10.21 -47.04 -7.07
C LYS A 20 10.86 -45.72 -6.66
N GLU A 21 12.08 -45.48 -7.12
CA GLU A 21 12.75 -44.19 -6.88
C GLU A 21 11.81 -43.07 -7.35
N ASP A 22 11.54 -42.12 -6.46
CA ASP A 22 10.75 -40.95 -6.81
C ASP A 22 11.55 -40.15 -7.85
N ASP A 23 10.97 -39.98 -9.03
CA ASP A 23 11.55 -39.13 -10.06
C ASP A 23 11.61 -37.70 -9.53
N PRO A 24 12.80 -37.08 -9.42
CA PRO A 24 12.92 -35.72 -8.91
C PRO A 24 12.16 -34.78 -9.83
N ILE A 25 11.17 -34.06 -9.26
CA ILE A 25 10.45 -33.03 -9.98
C ILE A 25 11.47 -31.91 -10.31
N PRO A 26 11.71 -31.59 -11.60
CA PRO A 26 12.65 -30.55 -11.95
C PRO A 26 12.19 -29.22 -11.32
N PRO A 27 13.12 -28.39 -10.82
CA PRO A 27 12.78 -27.09 -10.27
C PRO A 27 12.00 -26.28 -11.31
N HIS A 28 10.99 -25.53 -10.88
CA HIS A 28 10.34 -24.56 -11.74
C HIS A 28 11.41 -23.67 -12.40
N GLN A 29 11.40 -23.58 -13.72
CA GLN A 29 12.22 -22.60 -14.43
C GLN A 29 11.84 -21.22 -13.90
N LYS A 30 12.76 -20.57 -13.20
CA LYS A 30 12.59 -19.17 -12.80
C LYS A 30 12.46 -18.37 -14.09
N SER A 31 11.39 -17.60 -14.24
CA SER A 31 11.34 -16.64 -15.35
C SER A 31 12.46 -15.62 -15.18
N ASP A 32 12.85 -14.96 -16.27
CA ASP A 32 13.80 -13.85 -16.21
C ASP A 32 13.27 -12.78 -15.25
N VAL A 33 14.02 -12.55 -14.16
CA VAL A 33 13.73 -11.48 -13.21
C VAL A 33 14.24 -10.18 -13.81
N LYS A 34 13.34 -9.24 -14.08
CA LYS A 34 13.70 -7.87 -14.45
C LYS A 34 14.01 -7.08 -13.17
N GLN A 35 15.18 -6.45 -13.13
CA GLN A 35 15.61 -5.60 -12.03
C GLN A 35 15.71 -4.15 -12.51
N GLU A 36 15.22 -3.22 -11.70
CA GLU A 36 15.34 -1.78 -11.93
C GLU A 36 15.77 -1.13 -10.61
N ILE A 37 16.70 -0.18 -10.68
CA ILE A 37 17.11 0.63 -9.53
C ILE A 37 16.37 1.96 -9.59
N ILE A 38 15.58 2.26 -8.54
CA ILE A 38 14.86 3.53 -8.43
C ILE A 38 15.73 4.54 -7.64
N PRO A 39 16.24 5.61 -8.28
CA PRO A 39 17.09 6.58 -7.60
C PRO A 39 16.26 7.55 -6.76
N LEU A 40 16.16 7.26 -5.46
CA LEU A 40 15.43 8.11 -4.51
C LEU A 40 16.24 9.31 -3.99
N THR A 41 17.54 9.39 -4.32
CA THR A 41 18.54 10.35 -3.78
C THR A 41 18.83 10.12 -2.29
N GLN A 42 19.86 10.79 -1.77
CA GLN A 42 20.28 10.66 -0.36
C GLN A 42 19.16 11.00 0.64
N TYR A 43 18.31 11.97 0.31
CA TYR A 43 17.27 12.49 1.22
C TYR A 43 15.84 12.14 0.77
N TYR A 44 15.67 11.16 -0.11
CA TYR A 44 14.35 10.73 -0.58
C TYR A 44 13.52 11.89 -1.16
N VAL A 45 14.17 12.78 -1.91
CA VAL A 45 13.56 14.00 -2.44
C VAL A 45 12.53 13.69 -3.54
N ASN A 46 12.71 12.56 -4.24
CA ASN A 46 11.92 12.21 -5.40
C ASN A 46 10.78 11.25 -5.04
N GLN A 47 9.61 11.50 -5.61
CA GLN A 47 8.56 10.52 -5.83
C GLN A 47 8.69 9.99 -7.26
N VAL A 48 8.74 8.67 -7.41
CA VAL A 48 8.91 8.00 -8.71
C VAL A 48 7.70 7.13 -9.02
N TYR A 49 7.15 7.29 -10.22
CA TYR A 49 6.06 6.46 -10.73
C TYR A 49 6.64 5.38 -11.64
N PHE A 50 6.44 4.12 -11.28
CA PHE A 50 6.95 2.96 -12.00
C PHE A 50 5.81 2.14 -12.59
N ASN A 51 5.92 1.81 -13.87
CA ASN A 51 4.95 0.96 -14.55
C ASN A 51 5.46 -0.50 -14.57
N LEU A 52 4.79 -1.36 -13.80
CA LEU A 52 5.14 -2.78 -13.68
C LEU A 52 4.98 -3.57 -15.00
N SER A 53 4.06 -3.16 -15.87
CA SER A 53 3.83 -3.83 -17.17
C SER A 53 4.97 -3.55 -18.15
N THR A 54 5.46 -2.31 -18.19
CA THR A 54 6.57 -1.94 -19.10
C THR A 54 7.94 -2.12 -18.45
N GLY A 55 8.01 -2.22 -17.12
CA GLY A 55 9.25 -2.26 -16.36
C GLY A 55 10.01 -0.94 -16.41
N LYS A 56 9.31 0.19 -16.55
CA LYS A 56 9.93 1.52 -16.73
C LYS A 56 9.42 2.55 -15.73
N GLN A 57 10.31 3.46 -15.35
CA GLN A 57 9.95 4.72 -14.70
C GLN A 57 9.21 5.59 -15.73
N VAL A 58 8.00 6.04 -15.40
CA VAL A 58 7.15 6.83 -16.30
C VAL A 58 7.10 8.30 -15.92
N SER A 59 7.41 8.64 -14.67
CA SER A 59 7.46 10.02 -14.19
C SER A 59 8.26 10.11 -12.88
N THR A 60 8.81 11.29 -12.61
CA THR A 60 9.48 11.65 -11.36
C THR A 60 9.18 13.11 -11.02
N ASN A 61 8.96 13.41 -9.73
CA ASN A 61 8.82 14.77 -9.23
C ASN A 61 9.44 14.91 -7.85
N ASN A 62 9.79 16.15 -7.49
CA ASN A 62 10.12 16.47 -6.11
C ASN A 62 8.87 16.27 -5.25
N LYS A 63 8.99 15.58 -4.11
CA LYS A 63 7.88 15.28 -3.20
C LYS A 63 7.20 16.54 -2.65
N ASN A 64 7.90 17.67 -2.62
CA ASN A 64 7.37 18.95 -2.13
C ASN A 64 6.55 19.73 -3.17
N ASN A 65 6.47 19.25 -4.43
CA ASN A 65 5.77 19.98 -5.50
C ASN A 65 4.25 20.01 -5.35
N PHE A 66 3.66 19.19 -4.46
CA PHE A 66 2.22 19.18 -4.21
C PHE A 66 1.89 18.81 -2.77
N ASP A 67 0.70 19.21 -2.32
CA ASP A 67 0.13 18.91 -1.02
C ASP A 67 -1.04 17.92 -1.13
N LEU A 68 -1.98 18.22 -2.02
CA LEU A 68 -3.21 17.45 -2.23
C LEU A 68 -3.27 16.91 -3.65
N SER A 69 -3.86 15.73 -3.80
CA SER A 69 -4.20 15.16 -5.10
C SER A 69 -5.70 14.88 -5.18
N PHE A 70 -6.28 15.20 -6.33
CA PHE A 70 -7.70 15.05 -6.61
C PHE A 70 -7.87 13.97 -7.67
N SER A 71 -8.84 13.09 -7.48
CA SER A 71 -9.18 12.11 -8.52
C SER A 71 -9.82 12.81 -9.72
N CYS A 72 -9.41 12.42 -10.93
CA CYS A 72 -9.93 12.99 -12.18
C CYS A 72 -10.91 12.06 -12.91
N ALA A 73 -11.31 10.93 -12.30
CA ALA A 73 -12.33 10.07 -12.90
C ALA A 73 -13.71 10.71 -12.71
N ASP A 74 -14.57 10.63 -13.72
CA ASP A 74 -15.87 11.34 -13.78
C ASP A 74 -16.79 11.06 -12.59
N THR A 75 -16.63 9.91 -11.92
CA THR A 75 -17.43 9.49 -10.77
C THR A 75 -16.66 9.49 -9.45
N ALA A 76 -15.40 9.91 -9.46
CA ALA A 76 -14.54 9.86 -8.29
C ALA A 76 -14.44 11.23 -7.61
N PHE A 77 -14.57 11.20 -6.28
CA PHE A 77 -14.51 12.38 -5.41
C PHE A 77 -13.42 12.24 -4.35
N ILE A 78 -12.36 11.49 -4.68
CA ILE A 78 -11.31 11.17 -3.73
C ILE A 78 -10.30 12.32 -3.68
N ILE A 79 -10.06 12.82 -2.47
CA ILE A 79 -8.97 13.74 -2.14
C ILE A 79 -7.95 12.95 -1.33
N ARG A 80 -6.67 13.01 -1.73
CA ARG A 80 -5.57 12.39 -0.97
C ARG A 80 -4.53 13.41 -0.55
N LEU A 81 -4.02 13.22 0.65
CA LEU A 81 -2.84 13.87 1.19
C LEU A 81 -1.57 13.33 0.53
N ASN A 82 -0.54 14.16 0.43
CA ASN A 82 0.78 13.69 0.04
C ASN A 82 1.44 12.93 1.20
N THR A 83 1.30 11.61 1.18
CA THR A 83 1.85 10.71 2.22
C THR A 83 3.37 10.71 2.28
N ALA A 84 4.08 11.13 1.22
CA ALA A 84 5.54 11.21 1.20
C ALA A 84 6.10 12.31 2.14
N LYS A 85 5.25 13.23 2.59
CA LYS A 85 5.60 14.30 3.55
C LYS A 85 5.06 14.05 4.95
N PHE A 86 4.38 12.92 5.19
CA PHE A 86 3.69 12.63 6.45
C PHE A 86 2.61 13.67 6.79
N MET A 87 1.90 14.14 5.75
CA MET A 87 0.79 15.08 5.89
C MET A 87 -0.37 14.51 6.70
N LYS A 88 -1.11 15.41 7.36
CA LYS A 88 -2.30 15.09 8.14
C LYS A 88 -3.41 16.11 7.90
N ALA A 89 -4.66 15.69 8.03
CA ALA A 89 -5.81 16.58 8.06
C ALA A 89 -6.57 16.43 9.39
N GLY A 90 -6.95 17.55 9.98
CA GLY A 90 -7.86 17.64 11.11
C GLY A 90 -9.22 18.15 10.63
N ILE A 91 -10.28 17.42 10.93
CA ILE A 91 -11.65 17.82 10.60
C ILE A 91 -12.19 18.64 11.76
N THR A 92 -12.75 19.82 11.48
CA THR A 92 -13.43 20.63 12.48
C THR A 92 -14.95 20.41 12.42
N GLU A 93 -15.65 20.79 13.49
CA GLU A 93 -17.12 20.86 13.51
C GLU A 93 -17.65 22.20 12.97
N SER A 94 -16.76 23.13 12.60
CA SER A 94 -17.15 24.43 12.04
C SER A 94 -17.36 24.32 10.53
N THR A 95 -18.35 25.05 10.02
CA THR A 95 -18.52 25.32 8.57
C THR A 95 -18.06 26.72 8.18
N ASP A 96 -17.52 27.48 9.14
CA ASP A 96 -17.05 28.84 8.98
C ASP A 96 -15.55 28.89 9.26
N MET A 97 -14.76 29.20 8.22
CA MET A 97 -13.31 29.26 8.29
C MET A 97 -12.82 30.33 9.29
N THR A 98 -13.59 31.40 9.50
CA THR A 98 -13.19 32.50 10.39
C THR A 98 -13.24 32.12 11.86
N LYS A 99 -14.01 31.06 12.21
CA LYS A 99 -14.12 30.54 13.58
C LYS A 99 -13.02 29.55 13.94
N VAL A 100 -12.23 29.08 12.97
CA VAL A 100 -11.14 28.13 13.19
C VAL A 100 -9.85 28.92 13.38
N THR A 101 -9.56 29.29 14.63
CA THR A 101 -8.41 30.15 14.98
C THR A 101 -7.22 29.40 15.56
N ASP A 102 -7.40 28.14 15.97
CA ASP A 102 -6.33 27.30 16.50
C ASP A 102 -6.56 25.81 16.16
N THR A 103 -5.59 24.97 16.54
CA THR A 103 -5.58 23.53 16.22
C THR A 103 -5.80 22.63 17.43
N THR A 104 -6.15 23.23 18.58
CA THR A 104 -6.28 22.54 19.85
C THR A 104 -7.47 21.57 19.81
N GLY A 105 -7.25 20.32 20.22
CA GLY A 105 -8.31 19.31 20.23
C GLY A 105 -8.64 18.71 18.86
N LEU A 106 -7.97 19.11 17.77
CA LEU A 106 -8.17 18.49 16.46
C LEU A 106 -7.68 17.05 16.44
N ASN A 107 -8.54 16.16 15.94
CA ASN A 107 -8.17 14.77 15.68
C ASN A 107 -7.49 14.66 14.31
N TRP A 108 -6.16 14.52 14.31
CA TRP A 108 -5.36 14.45 13.10
C TRP A 108 -5.38 13.05 12.47
N LYS A 109 -5.79 12.97 11.20
CA LYS A 109 -5.80 11.75 10.40
C LYS A 109 -4.82 11.83 9.24
N PHE A 110 -4.28 10.69 8.83
CA PHE A 110 -3.44 10.54 7.64
C PHE A 110 -4.06 9.50 6.71
N ASP A 111 -3.73 9.56 5.44
CA ASP A 111 -4.18 8.57 4.45
C ASP A 111 -3.45 7.24 4.65
N LYS A 112 -4.17 6.14 4.51
CA LYS A 112 -3.58 4.80 4.57
C LYS A 112 -2.62 4.56 3.40
N SER A 113 -1.41 4.08 3.70
CA SER A 113 -0.34 3.85 2.71
C SER A 113 -0.45 2.52 1.96
N ASP A 114 -1.66 2.01 1.71
CA ASP A 114 -1.91 0.79 0.92
C ASP A 114 -2.58 1.07 -0.44
N GLY A 115 -2.87 2.34 -0.72
CA GLY A 115 -3.50 2.78 -1.97
C GLY A 115 -5.02 2.63 -2.01
N ASN A 116 -5.63 2.01 -0.98
CA ASN A 116 -7.07 1.85 -0.89
C ASN A 116 -7.74 3.20 -0.54
N PRO A 117 -8.73 3.68 -1.32
CA PRO A 117 -9.42 4.94 -1.04
C PRO A 117 -10.39 4.89 0.15
N ASP A 118 -10.63 3.73 0.77
CA ASP A 118 -11.58 3.57 1.88
C ASP A 118 -11.16 4.29 3.18
N SER A 119 -9.91 4.71 3.29
CA SER A 119 -9.29 5.21 4.52
C SER A 119 -8.49 6.49 4.28
N THR A 120 -9.10 7.48 3.62
CA THR A 120 -8.52 8.82 3.47
C THR A 120 -8.88 9.74 4.63
N ALA A 121 -8.04 10.74 4.89
CA ALA A 121 -8.29 11.75 5.92
C ALA A 121 -9.49 12.66 5.59
N PHE A 122 -9.83 12.77 4.30
CA PHE A 122 -11.01 13.48 3.79
C PHE A 122 -12.22 12.55 3.66
N VAL A 123 -12.47 11.66 4.61
CA VAL A 123 -13.67 10.80 4.57
C VAL A 123 -14.95 11.64 4.66
N ASP A 124 -15.99 11.23 3.92
CA ASP A 124 -17.35 11.79 3.96
C ASP A 124 -17.46 13.31 3.75
N TRP A 125 -16.47 13.93 3.09
CA TRP A 125 -16.55 15.36 2.75
C TRP A 125 -17.70 15.65 1.77
N ILE A 126 -18.10 14.63 1.03
CA ILE A 126 -19.19 14.57 0.06
C ILE A 126 -19.97 13.27 0.26
N LYS A 127 -21.29 13.33 0.10
CA LYS A 127 -22.19 12.19 0.12
C LYS A 127 -23.09 12.24 -1.11
N ILE A 128 -23.15 11.13 -1.84
CA ILE A 128 -24.01 10.94 -3.00
C ILE A 128 -25.19 10.06 -2.57
N ASP A 129 -26.42 10.53 -2.77
CA ASP A 129 -27.65 9.82 -2.45
C ASP A 129 -28.59 9.85 -3.68
N GLY A 130 -28.65 8.74 -4.42
CA GLY A 130 -29.35 8.68 -5.70
C GLY A 130 -28.75 9.65 -6.72
N PHE A 131 -29.54 10.65 -7.14
CA PHE A 131 -29.12 11.71 -8.06
C PHE A 131 -28.71 13.01 -7.34
N ASP A 132 -28.73 13.02 -6.01
CA ASP A 132 -28.38 14.19 -5.21
C ASP A 132 -26.97 14.07 -4.62
N THR A 133 -26.32 15.22 -4.43
CA THR A 133 -24.96 15.32 -3.91
C THR A 133 -24.92 16.39 -2.84
N THR A 134 -24.51 15.99 -1.64
CA THR A 134 -24.39 16.87 -0.48
C THR A 134 -22.94 16.97 -0.02
N CYS A 135 -22.47 18.18 0.24
CA CYS A 135 -21.13 18.44 0.80
C CYS A 135 -21.25 18.71 2.30
N SER A 136 -20.29 18.23 3.09
CA SER A 136 -20.26 18.44 4.54
C SER A 136 -20.10 19.90 4.94
N ASN A 137 -19.53 20.74 4.07
CA ASN A 137 -19.15 22.14 4.30
C ASN A 137 -18.25 22.36 5.53
N ARG A 138 -17.68 21.29 6.10
CA ARG A 138 -16.79 21.38 7.25
C ARG A 138 -15.46 22.00 6.85
N VAL A 139 -14.87 22.75 7.77
CA VAL A 139 -13.52 23.28 7.61
C VAL A 139 -12.54 22.18 7.98
N TYR A 140 -11.54 21.98 7.11
CA TYR A 140 -10.43 21.06 7.29
C TYR A 140 -9.15 21.86 7.53
N VAL A 141 -8.39 21.49 8.56
CA VAL A 141 -7.06 22.05 8.82
C VAL A 141 -6.01 21.06 8.31
N ILE A 142 -5.04 21.55 7.55
CA ILE A 142 -4.01 20.72 6.92
C ILE A 142 -2.67 20.99 7.61
N ASN A 143 -2.03 19.91 8.07
CA ASN A 143 -0.62 19.90 8.42
C ASN A 143 0.15 19.35 7.21
N ARG A 144 1.00 20.20 6.61
CA ARG A 144 1.78 19.89 5.40
C ARG A 144 2.97 18.96 5.66
N GLY A 145 3.19 18.58 6.91
CA GLY A 145 4.16 17.57 7.31
C GLY A 145 5.59 18.10 7.28
N PHE A 146 6.52 17.31 6.75
CA PHE A 146 7.95 17.59 6.81
C PHE A 146 8.60 17.57 5.42
N ASN A 147 9.64 18.39 5.26
CA ASN A 147 10.50 18.32 4.09
C ASN A 147 11.54 17.18 4.20
N GLU A 148 12.39 17.04 3.20
CA GLU A 148 13.49 16.07 3.11
C GLU A 148 14.53 16.15 4.25
N MET A 149 14.63 17.31 4.91
CA MET A 149 15.52 17.54 6.05
C MET A 149 14.82 17.32 7.40
N GLY A 150 13.52 17.02 7.41
CA GLY A 150 12.73 16.86 8.63
C GLY A 150 12.20 18.18 9.22
N PHE A 151 12.30 19.30 8.50
CA PHE A 151 11.71 20.57 8.94
C PHE A 151 10.22 20.60 8.65
N THR A 152 9.44 21.15 9.59
CA THR A 152 7.99 21.33 9.42
C THR A 152 7.69 22.27 8.24
N LEU A 153 6.69 21.91 7.45
CA LEU A 153 6.20 22.70 6.35
C LEU A 153 5.01 23.58 6.76
N GLY A 154 4.53 23.51 8.00
CA GLY A 154 3.33 24.24 8.46
C GLY A 154 2.08 23.37 8.44
#